data_AF-A0AAF0BKU0-F1
#
_entry.id   AF-A0AAF0BKU0-F1
#
_cell.length_a   1.000
_cell.length_b   1.000
_cell.length_c   1.000
_cell.angle_alpha   90.00
_cell.angle_beta   90.00
_cell.angle_gamma   90.00
#
_symmetry.space_group_name_H-M   'P 1'
#
loop_
_entity.id
_entity.type
_entity.pdbx_description
1 polymer ?
#
loop_
_entity_poly.entity_id
_entity_poly.type
_entity_poly.pdbx_seq_one_letter_code
_entity_poly.pdbx_strand_id
1 'polypeptide(L)'
;MMYRPKPRKLGHLVLKVRDIQQSLAFYTEVVGLEVSDWIGSHMVFLRCGEDHHDLALLQLPPGHVAAPEGQYPMVEHFSYHVETLDEIREITEMLVARGIPIDRGIGRHGPGGNTFIVFKDPDGNNVEFYSDMIQVTDETPHTPAVWDGGEMETFDRWNLQEFVVEPPARIKAILDMDTKEGGA
;
A
#
# COMPACT_ATOMS: atom_id res chain seq x y z
N MET A 1 10.42 -26.92 -10.73
CA MET A 1 10.53 -25.68 -11.52
C MET A 1 10.15 -24.55 -10.56
N MET A 2 10.91 -23.45 -10.49
CA MET A 2 10.54 -22.34 -9.59
C MET A 2 9.25 -21.68 -10.08
N TYR A 3 8.40 -21.23 -9.14
CA TYR A 3 7.16 -20.54 -9.44
C TYR A 3 7.39 -19.31 -10.34
N ARG A 4 6.44 -19.04 -11.23
CA ARG A 4 6.44 -17.86 -12.11
C ARG A 4 5.11 -17.12 -11.94
N PRO A 5 5.12 -15.87 -11.44
CA PRO A 5 3.90 -15.09 -11.25
C PRO A 5 3.16 -14.86 -12.57
N LYS A 6 1.83 -14.80 -12.50
CA LYS A 6 0.95 -14.51 -13.65
C LYS A 6 0.11 -13.25 -13.36
N PRO A 7 0.71 -12.04 -13.38
CA PRO A 7 -0.01 -10.82 -13.13
C PRO A 7 -1.13 -10.62 -14.16
N ARG A 8 -2.31 -10.16 -13.70
CA ARG A 8 -3.50 -9.98 -14.55
C ARG A 8 -3.61 -8.58 -15.10
N LYS A 9 -3.24 -7.60 -14.29
CA LYS A 9 -3.22 -6.17 -14.63
C LYS A 9 -2.18 -5.46 -13.76
N LEU A 10 -1.78 -4.27 -14.20
CA LEU A 10 -1.24 -3.27 -13.28
C LEU A 10 -2.39 -2.87 -12.34
N GLY A 11 -2.10 -2.78 -11.04
CA GLY A 11 -3.09 -2.36 -10.04
C GLY A 11 -3.02 -0.87 -9.78
N HIS A 12 -2.37 -0.53 -8.68
CA HIS A 12 -2.27 0.83 -8.18
C HIS A 12 -0.86 1.39 -8.23
N LEU A 13 -0.77 2.71 -8.25
CA LEU A 13 0.46 3.46 -7.97
C LEU A 13 0.29 4.23 -6.68
N VAL A 14 1.37 4.37 -5.92
CA VAL A 14 1.43 5.31 -4.81
C VAL A 14 2.42 6.41 -5.13
N LEU A 15 1.94 7.65 -5.11
CA LEU A 15 2.75 8.83 -5.35
C LEU A 15 3.05 9.56 -4.06
N LYS A 16 4.32 9.95 -3.88
CA LYS A 16 4.72 10.90 -2.86
C LYS A 16 4.44 12.31 -3.36
N VAL A 17 3.66 13.07 -2.60
CA VAL A 17 3.22 14.42 -2.95
C VAL A 17 3.64 15.44 -1.90
N ARG A 18 3.93 16.66 -2.34
CA ARG A 18 4.36 17.76 -1.44
C ARG A 18 3.19 18.43 -0.74
N ASP A 19 2.04 18.48 -1.40
CA ASP A 19 0.80 19.02 -0.87
C ASP A 19 -0.32 18.08 -1.35
N ILE A 20 -0.82 17.28 -0.41
CA ILE A 20 -1.86 16.28 -0.66
C ILE A 20 -3.20 16.93 -1.00
N GLN A 21 -3.50 18.11 -0.48
CA GLN A 21 -4.77 18.80 -0.76
C GLN A 21 -4.76 19.38 -2.18
N GLN A 22 -3.65 20.01 -2.58
CA GLN A 22 -3.47 20.47 -3.96
C GLN A 22 -3.49 19.30 -4.95
N SER A 23 -2.81 18.20 -4.61
CA SER A 23 -2.74 17.02 -5.47
C SER A 23 -4.10 16.32 -5.56
N LEU A 24 -4.81 16.20 -4.44
CA LEU A 24 -6.18 15.69 -4.40
C LEU A 24 -7.07 16.50 -5.34
N ALA A 25 -7.12 17.83 -5.18
CA ALA A 25 -7.93 18.69 -6.05
C ALA A 25 -7.60 18.47 -7.53
N PHE A 26 -6.33 18.34 -7.90
CA PHE A 26 -5.96 18.01 -9.27
C PHE A 26 -6.52 16.66 -9.74
N TYR A 27 -6.30 15.58 -8.99
CA TYR A 27 -6.74 14.25 -9.42
C TYR A 27 -8.28 14.09 -9.38
N THR A 28 -8.95 14.81 -8.49
CA THR A 28 -10.40 14.77 -8.35
C THR A 28 -11.09 15.67 -9.39
N GLU A 29 -10.66 16.92 -9.54
CA GLU A 29 -11.35 17.91 -10.36
C GLU A 29 -10.88 17.95 -11.82
N VAL A 30 -9.61 17.60 -12.08
CA VAL A 30 -9.03 17.63 -13.45
C VAL A 30 -9.01 16.24 -14.07
N VAL A 31 -8.60 15.22 -13.30
CA VAL A 31 -8.52 13.83 -13.81
C VAL A 31 -9.85 13.09 -13.65
N GLY A 32 -10.65 13.44 -12.64
CA GLY A 32 -11.96 12.82 -12.40
C GLY A 32 -11.91 11.55 -11.55
N LEU A 33 -10.88 11.37 -10.72
CA LEU A 33 -10.80 10.26 -9.77
C LEU A 33 -11.74 10.48 -8.58
N GLU A 34 -12.26 9.40 -8.02
CA GLU A 34 -13.11 9.42 -6.84
C GLU A 34 -12.34 8.98 -5.60
N VAL A 35 -12.62 9.60 -4.45
CA VAL A 35 -12.05 9.20 -3.17
C VAL A 35 -12.66 7.88 -2.72
N SER A 36 -11.80 6.95 -2.33
CA SER A 36 -12.21 5.68 -1.72
C SER A 36 -11.96 5.66 -0.23
N ASP A 37 -10.82 6.12 0.28
CA ASP A 37 -10.53 6.15 1.72
C ASP A 37 -9.40 7.14 2.03
N TRP A 38 -9.18 7.40 3.32
CA TRP A 38 -8.05 8.15 3.87
C TRP A 38 -7.35 7.39 4.98
N ILE A 39 -6.06 7.68 5.19
CA ILE A 39 -5.38 7.43 6.46
C ILE A 39 -5.03 8.78 7.08
N GLY A 40 -5.73 9.12 8.17
CA GLY A 40 -5.69 10.45 8.75
C GLY A 40 -5.79 11.55 7.68
N SER A 41 -4.81 12.45 7.66
CA SER A 41 -4.69 13.52 6.66
C SER A 41 -3.50 13.37 5.70
N HIS A 42 -2.76 12.26 5.78
CA HIS A 42 -1.46 12.11 5.11
C HIS A 42 -1.45 11.06 3.99
N MET A 43 -2.51 10.26 3.86
CA MET A 43 -2.69 9.37 2.72
C MET A 43 -4.13 9.37 2.24
N VAL A 44 -4.35 9.44 0.92
CA VAL A 44 -5.67 9.31 0.29
C VAL A 44 -5.63 8.28 -0.82
N PHE A 45 -6.68 7.46 -0.91
CA PHE A 45 -6.88 6.45 -1.94
C PHE A 45 -7.93 6.92 -2.93
N LEU A 46 -7.62 6.79 -4.21
CA LEU A 46 -8.37 7.32 -5.34
C LEU A 46 -8.62 6.22 -6.37
N ARG A 47 -9.82 6.16 -6.92
CA ARG A 47 -10.23 5.18 -7.95
C ARG A 47 -10.72 5.85 -9.22
N CYS A 48 -10.58 5.16 -10.35
CA CYS A 48 -11.21 5.45 -11.64
C CYS A 48 -12.06 4.27 -12.17
N GLY A 49 -12.10 3.14 -11.46
CA GLY A 49 -12.88 1.97 -11.83
C GLY A 49 -13.41 1.24 -10.59
N GLU A 50 -13.61 -0.07 -10.75
CA GLU A 50 -14.16 -0.92 -9.69
C GLU A 50 -13.14 -1.25 -8.59
N ASP A 51 -11.84 -1.23 -8.87
CA ASP A 51 -10.86 -1.42 -7.79
C ASP A 51 -11.01 -0.31 -6.75
N HIS A 52 -10.91 -0.68 -5.46
CA HIS A 52 -10.95 0.30 -4.37
C HIS A 52 -9.98 1.47 -4.61
N HIS A 53 -8.83 1.23 -5.25
CA HIS A 53 -7.98 2.33 -5.70
C HIS A 53 -7.10 1.93 -6.87
N ASP A 54 -6.86 2.90 -7.74
CA ASP A 54 -5.86 2.85 -8.82
C ASP A 54 -4.68 3.78 -8.50
N LEU A 55 -4.89 4.76 -7.62
CA LEU A 55 -3.90 5.73 -7.21
C LEU A 55 -4.01 5.99 -5.71
N ALA A 56 -2.88 6.06 -5.00
CA ALA A 56 -2.84 6.66 -3.68
C ALA A 56 -1.83 7.81 -3.65
N LEU A 57 -2.12 8.84 -2.85
CA LEU A 57 -1.23 9.96 -2.62
C LEU A 57 -0.74 9.92 -1.18
N LEU A 58 0.58 9.95 -1.00
CA LEU A 58 1.25 9.98 0.29
C LEU A 58 1.91 11.34 0.49
N GLN A 59 1.46 12.09 1.49
CA GLN A 59 2.04 13.36 1.88
C GLN A 59 3.49 13.17 2.36
N LEU A 60 4.43 13.89 1.72
CA LEU A 60 5.80 13.97 2.20
C LEU A 60 5.86 14.69 3.56
N PRO A 61 6.77 14.28 4.47
CA PRO A 61 6.94 14.95 5.75
C PRO A 61 7.28 16.44 5.58
N PRO A 62 6.85 17.33 6.50
CA PRO A 62 7.21 18.74 6.48
C PRO A 62 8.72 18.96 6.34
N GLY A 63 9.12 19.96 5.54
CA GLY A 63 10.53 20.28 5.31
C GLY A 63 11.18 19.51 4.15
N HIS A 64 10.49 18.54 3.54
CA HIS A 64 10.84 18.04 2.20
C HIS A 64 10.45 19.12 1.17
N VAL A 65 11.28 20.15 1.06
CA VAL A 65 11.28 21.01 -0.14
C VAL A 65 11.48 20.13 -1.35
N ALA A 66 10.91 20.54 -2.48
CA ALA A 66 11.17 19.94 -3.79
C ALA A 66 12.66 19.56 -3.84
N ALA A 67 12.95 18.26 -3.84
CA ALA A 67 14.31 17.82 -4.13
C ALA A 67 14.77 18.60 -5.37
N PRO A 68 16.05 19.02 -5.44
CA PRO A 68 16.64 19.34 -6.71
C PRO A 68 16.18 18.29 -7.73
N GLU A 69 15.73 18.76 -8.90
CA GLU A 69 15.18 17.91 -9.95
C GLU A 69 15.99 16.60 -10.06
N GLY A 70 15.34 15.46 -9.80
CA GLY A 70 15.97 14.13 -9.85
C GLY A 70 16.43 13.47 -8.53
N GLN A 71 16.18 14.03 -7.34
CA GLN A 71 16.68 13.42 -6.07
C GLN A 71 15.68 12.59 -5.24
N TYR A 72 14.39 12.53 -5.57
CA TYR A 72 13.47 11.56 -4.93
C TYR A 72 12.66 10.76 -5.96
N PRO A 73 12.54 9.43 -5.79
CA PRO A 73 11.50 8.69 -6.49
C PRO A 73 10.15 9.19 -5.98
N MET A 74 9.44 9.91 -6.85
CA MET A 74 8.09 10.43 -6.58
C MET A 74 7.04 9.31 -6.57
N VAL A 75 7.39 8.14 -7.09
CA VAL A 75 6.63 6.90 -6.92
C VAL A 75 7.15 6.21 -5.66
N GLU A 76 6.26 5.93 -4.70
CA GLU A 76 6.59 5.07 -3.55
C GLU A 76 6.67 3.62 -3.99
N HIS A 77 5.60 3.11 -4.62
CA HIS A 77 5.56 1.79 -5.26
C HIS A 77 4.52 1.75 -6.38
N PHE A 78 4.58 0.68 -7.17
CA PHE A 78 3.52 0.27 -8.11
C PHE A 78 3.19 -1.21 -7.87
N SER A 79 1.98 -1.63 -8.22
CA SER A 79 1.48 -2.97 -7.92
C SER A 79 0.99 -3.75 -9.14
N TYR A 80 1.00 -5.08 -9.01
CA TYR A 80 0.37 -6.00 -9.96
C TYR A 80 -0.64 -6.90 -9.26
N HIS A 81 -1.79 -7.10 -9.90
CA HIS A 81 -2.82 -8.00 -9.40
C HIS A 81 -2.47 -9.47 -9.70
N VAL A 82 -2.54 -10.31 -8.68
CA VAL A 82 -2.56 -11.79 -8.78
C VAL A 82 -3.87 -12.31 -8.19
N GLU A 83 -4.32 -13.48 -8.64
CA GLU A 83 -5.70 -13.92 -8.41
C GLU A 83 -5.97 -14.26 -6.94
N THR A 84 -4.98 -14.83 -6.25
CA THR A 84 -5.18 -15.38 -4.90
C THR A 84 -4.02 -15.09 -3.95
N LEU A 85 -4.33 -15.13 -2.66
CA LEU A 85 -3.33 -15.13 -1.59
C LEU A 85 -2.33 -16.29 -1.71
N ASP A 86 -2.75 -17.46 -2.19
CA ASP A 86 -1.82 -18.58 -2.38
C ASP A 86 -0.77 -18.27 -3.45
N GLU A 87 -1.13 -17.53 -4.51
CA GLU A 87 -0.12 -17.00 -5.45
C GLU A 87 0.86 -16.08 -4.73
N ILE A 88 0.40 -15.19 -3.83
CA ILE A 88 1.29 -14.32 -3.03
C ILE A 88 2.25 -15.14 -2.14
N ARG A 89 1.79 -16.24 -1.55
CA ARG A 89 2.64 -17.15 -0.76
C ARG A 89 3.69 -17.83 -1.64
N GLU A 90 3.32 -18.36 -2.80
CA GLU A 90 4.26 -18.96 -3.76
C GLU A 90 5.28 -17.93 -4.29
N ILE A 91 4.83 -16.69 -4.53
CA ILE A 91 5.69 -15.56 -4.89
C ILE A 91 6.69 -15.29 -3.77
N THR A 92 6.25 -15.27 -2.52
CA THR A 92 7.11 -15.00 -1.36
C THR A 92 8.21 -16.06 -1.22
N GLU A 93 7.86 -17.34 -1.32
CA GLU A 93 8.84 -18.44 -1.34
C GLU A 93 9.85 -18.29 -2.49
N MET A 94 9.36 -17.91 -3.68
CA MET A 94 10.20 -17.67 -4.85
C MET A 94 11.16 -16.49 -4.65
N LEU A 95 10.70 -15.38 -4.06
CA LEU A 95 11.53 -14.21 -3.75
C LEU A 95 12.64 -14.57 -2.77
N VAL A 96 12.30 -15.28 -1.68
CA VAL A 96 13.25 -15.76 -0.67
C VAL A 96 14.27 -16.70 -1.30
N ALA A 97 13.83 -17.69 -2.08
CA ALA A 97 14.72 -18.65 -2.73
C ALA A 97 15.69 -18.01 -3.73
N ARG A 98 15.35 -16.84 -4.29
CA ARG A 98 16.20 -16.06 -5.20
C ARG A 98 17.01 -14.97 -4.50
N GLY A 99 16.86 -14.78 -3.19
CA GLY A 99 17.50 -13.70 -2.45
C GLY A 99 17.05 -12.31 -2.90
N ILE A 100 15.83 -12.18 -3.43
CA ILE A 100 15.26 -10.88 -3.80
C ILE A 100 14.81 -10.18 -2.51
N PRO A 101 15.24 -8.92 -2.25
CA PRO A 101 14.89 -8.22 -1.02
C PRO A 101 13.39 -7.96 -0.91
N ILE A 102 12.80 -8.40 0.20
CA ILE A 102 11.41 -8.10 0.59
C ILE A 102 11.44 -6.86 1.49
N ASP A 103 10.69 -5.82 1.12
CA ASP A 103 10.55 -4.55 1.86
C ASP A 103 9.42 -4.64 2.91
N ARG A 104 8.31 -5.30 2.55
CA ARG A 104 7.18 -5.56 3.44
C ARG A 104 6.69 -6.98 3.20
N GLY A 105 6.60 -7.77 4.27
CA GLY A 105 6.14 -9.16 4.25
C GLY A 105 4.66 -9.30 3.89
N ILE A 106 4.15 -10.54 3.90
CA ILE A 106 2.76 -10.82 3.60
C ILE A 106 1.87 -10.19 4.67
N GLY A 107 0.83 -9.46 4.25
CA GLY A 107 -0.18 -8.91 5.14
C GLY A 107 -1.47 -8.58 4.41
N ARG A 108 -2.42 -7.97 5.12
CA ARG A 108 -3.68 -7.46 4.57
C ARG A 108 -3.95 -6.04 5.01
N HIS A 109 -4.03 -5.10 4.08
CA HIS A 109 -4.29 -3.70 4.40
C HIS A 109 -5.68 -3.48 5.02
N GLY A 110 -5.79 -2.44 5.84
CA GLY A 110 -7.07 -1.89 6.30
C GLY A 110 -7.86 -1.30 5.12
N PRO A 111 -7.44 -0.13 4.60
CA PRO A 111 -8.03 0.47 3.41
C PRO A 111 -7.94 -0.47 2.21
N GLY A 112 -9.04 -0.61 1.47
CA GLY A 112 -9.13 -1.50 0.30
C GLY A 112 -9.08 -3.00 0.59
N GLY A 113 -8.66 -3.42 1.78
CA GLY A 113 -8.70 -4.80 2.22
C GLY A 113 -7.83 -5.77 1.42
N ASN A 114 -6.93 -5.28 0.55
CA ASN A 114 -6.11 -6.14 -0.29
C ASN A 114 -5.00 -6.82 0.52
N THR A 115 -4.70 -8.06 0.14
CA THR A 115 -3.48 -8.74 0.59
C THR A 115 -2.30 -8.16 -0.17
N PHE A 116 -1.10 -8.19 0.42
CA PHE A 116 0.08 -7.58 -0.20
C PHE A 116 1.36 -8.35 0.11
N ILE A 117 2.34 -8.21 -0.78
CA ILE A 117 3.78 -8.45 -0.55
C ILE A 117 4.55 -7.36 -1.31
N VAL A 118 5.52 -6.71 -0.66
CA VAL A 118 6.31 -5.64 -1.30
C VAL A 118 7.79 -5.99 -1.30
N PHE A 119 8.43 -5.85 -2.46
CA PHE A 119 9.82 -6.25 -2.69
C PHE A 119 10.54 -5.27 -3.61
N LYS A 120 11.85 -5.43 -3.74
CA LYS A 120 12.70 -4.57 -4.57
C LYS A 120 12.95 -5.17 -5.94
N ASP A 121 12.78 -4.37 -6.98
CA ASP A 121 13.32 -4.68 -8.31
C ASP A 121 14.85 -4.42 -8.37
N PRO A 122 15.53 -4.73 -9.49
CA PRO A 122 16.98 -4.54 -9.61
C PRO A 122 17.47 -3.09 -9.44
N ASP A 123 16.60 -2.09 -9.66
CA ASP A 123 16.91 -0.67 -9.57
C ASP A 123 16.46 -0.06 -8.23
N GLY A 124 15.91 -0.88 -7.34
CA GLY A 124 15.48 -0.48 -5.99
C GLY A 124 14.07 0.11 -5.91
N ASN A 125 13.28 0.02 -6.98
CA ASN A 125 11.87 0.37 -6.95
C ASN A 125 11.11 -0.62 -6.07
N ASN A 126 10.14 -0.12 -5.30
CA ASN A 126 9.20 -0.99 -4.60
C ASN A 126 8.15 -1.50 -5.60
N VAL A 127 8.00 -2.82 -5.64
CA VAL A 127 6.98 -3.52 -6.42
C VAL A 127 6.09 -4.28 -5.46
N GLU A 128 4.78 -4.17 -5.64
CA GLU A 128 3.80 -4.91 -4.87
C GLU A 128 3.11 -5.98 -5.74
N PHE A 129 2.90 -7.16 -5.18
CA PHE A 129 1.82 -8.05 -5.65
C PHE A 129 0.67 -7.99 -4.65
N TYR A 130 -0.56 -7.89 -5.17
CA TYR A 130 -1.76 -7.85 -4.35
C TYR A 130 -2.86 -8.78 -4.88
N SER A 131 -3.77 -9.19 -4.00
CA SER A 131 -5.06 -9.82 -4.32
C SER A 131 -6.16 -9.27 -3.41
N ASP A 132 -7.41 -9.70 -3.63
CA ASP A 132 -8.55 -9.49 -2.71
C ASP A 132 -8.92 -8.03 -2.44
N MET A 133 -8.53 -7.09 -3.32
CA MET A 133 -8.94 -5.70 -3.20
C MET A 133 -10.45 -5.58 -3.35
N ILE A 134 -11.08 -4.83 -2.44
CA ILE A 134 -12.50 -4.49 -2.50
C ILE A 134 -12.86 -3.97 -3.90
N GLN A 135 -13.96 -4.48 -4.45
CA GLN A 135 -14.55 -4.00 -5.71
C GLN A 135 -15.74 -3.10 -5.40
N VAL A 136 -15.67 -1.87 -5.87
CA VAL A 136 -16.67 -0.81 -5.74
C VAL A 136 -17.53 -0.80 -7.00
N THR A 137 -18.76 -1.30 -6.86
CA THR A 137 -19.74 -1.39 -7.96
C THR A 137 -21.05 -0.72 -7.54
N ASP A 138 -22.01 -0.60 -8.45
CA ASP A 138 -23.35 -0.12 -8.11
C ASP A 138 -24.05 -1.07 -7.12
N GLU A 139 -23.77 -2.38 -7.20
CA GLU A 139 -24.29 -3.41 -6.30
C GLU A 139 -23.56 -3.44 -4.95
N THR A 140 -22.28 -3.08 -4.95
CA THR A 140 -21.40 -3.05 -3.76
C THR A 140 -20.75 -1.66 -3.63
N PRO A 141 -21.54 -0.62 -3.31
CA PRO A 141 -21.00 0.73 -3.20
C PRO A 141 -20.11 0.85 -1.96
N HIS A 142 -19.10 1.72 -2.06
CA HIS A 142 -18.18 2.01 -0.96
C HIS A 142 -18.36 3.46 -0.49
N THR A 143 -18.48 3.66 0.82
CA THR A 143 -18.52 5.00 1.43
C THR A 143 -17.14 5.30 2.00
N PRO A 144 -16.51 6.42 1.61
CA PRO A 144 -15.17 6.71 2.09
C PRO A 144 -15.06 6.84 3.60
N ALA A 145 -14.04 6.18 4.17
CA ALA A 145 -13.70 6.21 5.57
C ALA A 145 -12.35 6.90 5.80
N VAL A 146 -12.13 7.33 7.05
CA VAL A 146 -10.84 7.83 7.52
C VAL A 146 -10.31 6.83 8.54
N TRP A 147 -9.22 6.16 8.19
CA TRP A 147 -8.54 5.18 9.04
C TRP A 147 -7.51 5.87 9.93
N ASP A 148 -7.35 5.37 11.16
CA ASP A 148 -6.32 5.85 12.07
C ASP A 148 -4.98 5.19 11.74
N GLY A 149 -4.00 5.99 11.32
CA GLY A 149 -2.65 5.51 10.99
C GLY A 149 -1.83 5.04 12.19
N GLY A 150 -2.30 5.27 13.42
CA GLY A 150 -1.72 4.75 14.66
C GLY A 150 -2.15 3.32 14.98
N GLU A 151 -3.19 2.77 14.34
CA GLU A 151 -3.68 1.42 14.58
C GLU A 151 -2.98 0.38 13.69
N MET A 152 -2.63 -0.79 14.26
CA MET A 152 -2.01 -1.88 13.51
C MET A 152 -2.89 -2.35 12.35
N GLU A 153 -4.21 -2.44 12.55
CA GLU A 153 -5.18 -2.90 11.55
C GLU A 153 -5.21 -2.01 10.29
N THR A 154 -4.82 -0.74 10.40
CA THR A 154 -4.68 0.14 9.25
C THR A 154 -3.52 -0.28 8.36
N PHE A 155 -2.41 -0.74 8.95
CA PHE A 155 -1.25 -1.25 8.21
C PHE A 155 -1.45 -2.70 7.76
N ASP A 156 -1.71 -3.58 8.73
CA ASP A 156 -1.87 -5.02 8.53
C ASP A 156 -2.90 -5.60 9.51
N ARG A 157 -4.06 -5.97 8.97
CA ARG A 157 -5.17 -6.61 9.68
C ARG A 157 -4.85 -8.00 10.21
N TRP A 158 -3.73 -8.59 9.80
CA TRP A 158 -3.27 -9.86 10.33
C TRP A 158 -2.27 -9.70 11.47
N ASN A 159 -2.03 -8.47 11.94
CA ASN A 159 -1.11 -8.19 13.05
C ASN A 159 0.27 -8.86 12.83
N LEU A 160 0.78 -8.80 11.60
CA LEU A 160 2.08 -9.32 11.18
C LEU A 160 2.25 -10.85 11.31
N GLN A 161 1.17 -11.62 11.45
CA GLN A 161 1.24 -13.08 11.64
C GLN A 161 1.92 -13.83 10.49
N GLU A 162 1.80 -13.35 9.25
CA GLU A 162 2.46 -13.93 8.06
C GLU A 162 3.63 -13.04 7.56
N PHE A 163 4.09 -12.09 8.38
CA PHE A 163 5.11 -11.13 7.98
C PHE A 163 6.51 -11.78 8.00
N VAL A 164 7.14 -11.87 6.84
CA VAL A 164 8.39 -12.66 6.64
C VAL A 164 9.68 -11.87 6.83
N VAL A 165 9.59 -10.58 7.16
CA VAL A 165 10.75 -9.68 7.37
C VAL A 165 10.57 -8.86 8.64
N GLU A 166 11.62 -8.18 9.10
CA GLU A 166 11.49 -7.23 10.21
C GLU A 166 10.52 -6.10 9.84
N PRO A 167 9.53 -5.76 10.69
CA PRO A 167 8.59 -4.69 10.38
C PRO A 167 9.27 -3.31 10.32
N PRO A 168 8.77 -2.40 9.48
CA PRO A 168 9.28 -1.03 9.40
C PRO A 168 9.28 -0.34 10.76
N ALA A 169 10.23 0.58 10.99
CA ALA A 169 10.39 1.27 12.27
C ALA A 169 9.10 1.94 12.79
N ARG A 170 8.29 2.51 11.89
CA ARG A 170 6.99 3.10 12.24
C ARG A 170 6.01 2.07 12.83
N ILE A 171 6.03 0.84 12.33
CA ILE A 171 5.14 -0.24 12.77
C ILE A 171 5.62 -0.80 14.11
N LYS A 172 6.94 -0.89 14.32
CA LYS A 172 7.50 -1.21 15.65
C LYS A 172 7.08 -0.21 16.71
N ALA A 173 7.04 1.08 16.38
CA ALA A 173 6.59 2.11 17.32
C ALA A 173 5.11 1.95 17.71
N ILE A 174 4.24 1.49 16.80
CA ILE A 174 2.84 1.18 17.08
C ILE A 174 2.74 0.00 18.07
N LEU A 175 3.45 -1.10 17.80
CA LEU A 175 3.49 -2.27 18.70
C LEU A 175 3.98 -1.92 20.12
N ASP A 176 4.97 -1.03 20.22
CA ASP A 176 5.52 -0.53 21.49
C ASP A 176 4.53 0.36 22.26
N MET A 177 3.54 0.96 21.60
CA MET A 177 2.47 1.73 22.23
C MET A 177 1.35 0.81 22.74
N ASP A 178 0.90 -0.15 21.93
CA ASP A 178 -0.15 -1.10 22.31
C ASP A 178 0.24 -1.95 23.52
N THR A 179 1.51 -2.37 23.58
CA THR A 179 2.05 -3.12 24.73
C THR A 179 2.08 -2.31 26.03
N LYS A 180 2.15 -0.98 25.96
CA LYS A 180 2.11 -0.09 27.13
C LYS A 180 0.69 0.18 27.60
N GLU A 181 -0.29 0.20 26.69
CA GLU A 181 -1.70 0.44 27.03
C GLU A 181 -2.40 -0.84 27.51
N GLY A 182 -2.02 -2.02 27.02
CA GLY A 182 -2.57 -3.32 27.45
C GLY A 182 -2.01 -3.90 28.76
N GLY A 183 -1.09 -3.18 29.41
CA GLY A 183 -0.40 -3.61 30.64
C GLY A 183 -0.89 -2.94 31.94
N ALA A 184 -2.01 -2.20 31.90
CA ALA A 184 -2.59 -1.50 33.05
C ALA A 184 -3.82 -2.23 33.64
#